data_AF-A0A956A768-F1
#
_entry.id   AF-A0A956A768-F1
#
_cell.length_a   1.000
_cell.length_b   1.000
_cell.length_c   1.000
_cell.angle_alpha   90.00
_cell.angle_beta   90.00
_cell.angle_gamma   90.00
#
_symmetry.space_group_name_H-M   'P 1'
#
loop_
_entity.id
_entity.type
_entity.pdbx_description
1 polymer ?
#
loop_
_entity_poly.entity_id
_entity_poly.type
_entity_poly.pdbx_seq_one_letter_code
_entity_poly.pdbx_strand_id
1 'polypeptide(L)'
;AAVAVLINDQNMLYLILTPTLLPVVIGAYSIIGEKEAKSLEPLLATPLRTGELVLGKAVAALVPAVVIGLVQFALAIGTIALLSPPGVVEHALRPLWIVGIFGAMPLLAALSTLLAVVVSARVADVRTAQAIASLVILPVVATGVAVLVGQIYLTVGVMAVACAVLAALDVGVWWLAVRTFGRESILSRVG
;
A
#
# COMPACT_ATOMS: atom_id res chain seq x y z
N ALA A 1 -12.34 29.09 6.49
CA ALA A 1 -12.91 27.88 5.84
C ALA A 1 -11.89 27.19 4.94
N ALA A 2 -11.35 27.84 3.89
CA ALA A 2 -10.43 27.20 2.93
C ALA A 2 -9.16 26.60 3.55
N VAL A 3 -8.50 27.31 4.48
CA VAL A 3 -7.29 26.82 5.17
C VAL A 3 -7.58 25.57 6.03
N ALA A 4 -8.74 25.51 6.68
CA ALA A 4 -9.13 24.35 7.49
C ALA A 4 -9.41 23.10 6.64
N VAL A 5 -10.01 23.29 5.46
CA VAL A 5 -10.22 22.21 4.47
C VAL A 5 -8.88 21.70 3.96
N LEU A 6 -7.96 22.60 3.62
CA LEU A 6 -6.61 22.24 3.16
C LEU A 6 -5.85 21.41 4.21
N ILE A 7 -5.86 21.84 5.47
CA ILE A 7 -5.21 21.12 6.57
C ILE A 7 -5.84 19.74 6.78
N ASN A 8 -7.17 19.63 6.67
CA ASN A 8 -7.88 18.38 6.81
C ASN A 8 -7.57 17.38 5.67
N ASP A 9 -7.56 17.86 4.43
CA ASP A 9 -7.23 17.02 3.28
C ASP A 9 -5.75 16.59 3.31
N GLN A 10 -4.86 17.45 3.81
CA GLN A 10 -3.46 17.10 4.06
C GLN A 10 -3.31 16.02 5.15
N ASN A 11 -4.06 16.13 6.25
CA ASN A 11 -4.04 15.13 7.32
C ASN A 11 -4.46 13.75 6.80
N MET A 12 -5.50 13.68 5.96
CA MET A 12 -5.94 12.44 5.32
C MET A 12 -4.79 11.77 4.53
N LEU A 13 -4.05 12.54 3.73
CA LEU A 13 -2.93 11.99 2.96
C LEU A 13 -1.84 11.42 3.85
N TYR A 14 -1.52 12.07 4.97
CA TYR A 14 -0.58 11.52 5.96
C TYR A 14 -1.09 10.23 6.61
N LEU A 15 -2.40 10.13 6.88
CA LEU A 15 -2.98 8.89 7.40
C LEU A 15 -2.83 7.71 6.44
N ILE A 16 -2.85 7.96 5.14
CA ILE A 16 -2.69 6.93 4.10
C ILE A 16 -1.23 6.44 3.96
N LEU A 17 -0.24 7.28 4.31
CA LEU A 17 1.18 6.90 4.15
C LEU A 17 1.61 5.74 5.06
N THR A 18 1.16 5.73 6.31
CA THR A 18 1.53 4.71 7.30
C THR A 18 1.14 3.28 6.88
N PRO A 19 -0.13 2.98 6.54
CA PRO A 19 -0.53 1.65 6.07
C PRO A 19 0.06 1.29 4.70
N THR A 20 0.61 2.26 3.95
CA THR A 20 1.32 1.99 2.69
C THR A 20 2.77 1.54 2.93
N LEU A 21 3.45 2.09 3.95
CA LEU A 21 4.86 1.79 4.27
C LEU A 21 5.05 0.47 5.02
N LEU A 22 4.17 0.18 5.98
CA LEU A 22 4.22 -1.04 6.79
C LEU A 22 4.35 -2.33 5.96
N PRO A 23 3.50 -2.58 4.96
CA PRO A 23 3.55 -3.82 4.21
C PRO A 23 4.75 -3.89 3.27
N VAL A 24 5.38 -2.76 2.90
CA VAL A 24 6.63 -2.76 2.13
C VAL A 24 7.74 -3.43 2.92
N VAL A 25 7.83 -3.15 4.23
CA VAL A 25 8.81 -3.79 5.11
C VAL A 25 8.56 -5.30 5.18
N ILE A 26 7.31 -5.69 5.43
CA ILE A 26 6.93 -7.11 5.58
C ILE A 26 7.13 -7.88 4.25
N GLY A 27 6.68 -7.32 3.13
CA GLY A 27 6.81 -7.93 1.80
C GLY A 27 8.26 -8.02 1.32
N ALA A 28 9.12 -7.08 1.71
CA ALA A 28 10.54 -7.13 1.40
C ALA A 28 11.24 -8.31 2.11
N TYR A 29 10.89 -8.58 3.37
CA TYR A 29 11.43 -9.70 4.13
C TYR A 29 10.82 -11.06 3.73
N SER A 30 9.63 -11.10 3.12
CA SER A 30 8.89 -12.35 2.92
C SER A 30 9.57 -13.36 2.00
N ILE A 31 10.43 -12.93 1.07
CA ILE A 31 11.19 -13.83 0.18
C ILE A 31 12.66 -13.86 0.57
N ILE A 32 13.25 -12.70 0.88
CA ILE A 32 14.68 -12.62 1.21
C ILE A 32 14.97 -13.37 2.53
N GLY A 33 14.11 -13.24 3.55
CA GLY A 33 14.27 -13.99 4.80
C GLY A 33 14.17 -15.51 4.60
N GLU A 34 13.38 -15.98 3.63
CA GLU A 34 13.33 -17.41 3.29
C GLU A 34 14.54 -17.88 2.48
N LYS A 35 15.14 -17.01 1.65
CA LYS A 35 16.44 -17.27 1.00
C LYS A 35 17.52 -17.46 2.07
N GLU A 36 17.57 -16.57 3.06
CA GLU A 36 18.52 -16.64 4.17
C GLU A 36 18.31 -17.89 5.04
N ALA A 37 17.05 -18.26 5.31
CA ALA A 37 16.69 -19.44 6.08
C ALA A 37 16.82 -20.77 5.31
N LYS A 38 17.19 -20.74 4.02
CA LYS A 38 17.24 -21.91 3.11
C LYS A 38 15.92 -22.69 3.06
N SER A 39 14.78 -22.05 3.33
CA SER A 39 13.47 -22.68 3.38
C SER A 39 12.71 -22.62 2.05
N LEU A 40 13.30 -21.99 1.02
CA LEU A 40 12.69 -21.90 -0.31
C LEU A 40 12.67 -23.23 -1.08
N GLU A 41 13.66 -24.09 -0.90
CA GLU A 41 13.75 -25.36 -1.62
C GLU A 41 12.60 -26.32 -1.23
N PRO A 42 12.26 -26.48 0.08
CA PRO A 42 11.08 -27.23 0.48
C PRO A 42 9.75 -26.59 0.05
N LEU A 43 9.66 -25.25 0.03
CA LEU A 43 8.45 -24.52 -0.36
C LEU A 43 8.15 -24.67 -1.86
N LEU A 44 9.17 -24.66 -2.71
CA LEU A 44 9.03 -24.92 -4.15
C LEU A 44 8.76 -26.40 -4.48
N ALA A 45 9.03 -27.31 -3.55
CA ALA A 45 8.68 -28.72 -3.67
C ALA A 45 7.21 -29.04 -3.33
N THR A 46 6.47 -28.06 -2.77
CA THR A 46 5.03 -28.21 -2.57
C THR A 46 4.27 -28.07 -3.88
N PRO A 47 3.11 -28.74 -4.07
CA PRO A 47 2.32 -28.68 -5.30
C PRO A 47 1.60 -27.33 -5.52
N LEU A 48 2.03 -26.25 -4.86
CA LEU A 48 1.45 -24.90 -4.97
C LEU A 48 2.00 -24.16 -6.19
N ARG A 49 1.14 -23.40 -6.88
CA ARG A 49 1.63 -22.51 -7.94
C ARG A 49 2.37 -21.35 -7.30
N THR A 50 3.51 -20.95 -7.87
CA THR A 50 4.31 -19.83 -7.36
C THR A 50 3.51 -18.53 -7.26
N GLY A 51 2.54 -18.32 -8.16
CA GLY A 51 1.60 -17.19 -8.08
C GLY A 51 0.67 -17.23 -6.86
N GLU A 52 0.26 -18.42 -6.41
CA GLU A 52 -0.56 -18.59 -5.20
C GLU A 52 0.28 -18.35 -3.94
N LEU A 53 1.55 -18.76 -3.95
CA LEU A 53 2.50 -18.48 -2.87
C LEU A 53 2.73 -16.97 -2.70
N VAL A 54 3.01 -16.27 -3.80
CA VAL A 54 3.21 -14.81 -3.82
C VAL A 54 1.97 -14.08 -3.32
N LEU A 55 0.78 -14.51 -3.77
CA LEU A 55 -0.48 -13.91 -3.34
C LEU A 55 -0.77 -14.17 -1.86
N GLY A 56 -0.55 -15.40 -1.37
CA GLY A 56 -0.71 -15.72 0.04
C GLY A 56 0.18 -14.86 0.95
N LYS A 57 1.44 -14.64 0.55
CA LYS A 57 2.36 -13.76 1.27
C LYS A 57 1.95 -12.29 1.21
N ALA A 58 1.48 -11.84 0.04
CA ALA A 58 0.98 -10.48 -0.11
C ALA A 58 -0.25 -10.25 0.79
N VAL A 59 -1.22 -11.17 0.82
CA VAL A 59 -2.38 -11.05 1.72
C VAL A 59 -1.95 -11.06 3.18
N ALA A 60 -1.00 -11.92 3.57
CA ALA A 60 -0.49 -11.99 4.94
C ALA A 60 0.18 -10.67 5.39
N ALA A 61 0.83 -9.95 4.48
CA ALA A 61 1.41 -8.62 4.75
C ALA A 61 0.38 -7.48 4.67
N LEU A 62 -0.63 -7.60 3.81
CA LEU A 62 -1.66 -6.58 3.61
C LEU A 62 -2.62 -6.48 4.79
N VAL A 63 -3.05 -7.61 5.35
CA VAL A 63 -4.00 -7.65 6.47
C VAL A 63 -3.56 -6.79 7.67
N PRO A 64 -2.34 -6.96 8.23
CA PRO A 64 -1.91 -6.13 9.36
C PRO A 64 -1.79 -4.65 8.97
N ALA A 65 -1.39 -4.35 7.74
CA ALA A 65 -1.29 -2.97 7.25
C ALA A 65 -2.66 -2.26 7.23
N VAL A 66 -3.69 -2.92 6.69
CA VAL A 66 -5.05 -2.38 6.65
C VAL A 66 -5.62 -2.24 8.06
N VAL A 67 -5.42 -3.24 8.93
CA VAL A 67 -5.88 -3.17 10.33
C VAL A 67 -5.25 -1.98 11.05
N ILE A 68 -3.94 -1.76 10.91
CA ILE A 68 -3.26 -0.62 11.52
C ILE A 68 -3.79 0.70 10.94
N GLY A 69 -4.02 0.78 9.63
CA GLY A 69 -4.62 1.95 8.99
C GLY A 69 -6.02 2.28 9.52
N LEU A 70 -6.86 1.26 9.74
CA LEU A 70 -8.20 1.43 10.32
C LEU A 70 -8.14 1.85 11.80
N VAL A 71 -7.23 1.27 12.59
CA VAL A 71 -7.02 1.67 13.98
C VAL A 71 -6.54 3.12 14.05
N GLN A 72 -5.61 3.50 13.19
CA GLN A 72 -5.10 4.87 13.09
C GLN A 72 -6.22 5.86 12.73
N PHE A 73 -7.08 5.50 11.78
CA PHE A 73 -8.25 6.31 11.42
C PHE A 73 -9.24 6.44 12.58
N ALA A 74 -9.54 5.35 13.28
CA ALA A 74 -10.43 5.36 14.45
C ALA A 74 -9.86 6.25 15.58
N LEU A 75 -8.55 6.19 15.84
CA LEU A 75 -7.87 7.06 16.79
C LEU A 75 -7.91 8.53 16.34
N ALA A 76 -7.70 8.81 15.05
CA ALA A 76 -7.77 10.16 14.51
C ALA A 76 -9.18 10.76 14.70
N ILE A 77 -10.24 10.02 14.40
CA ILE A 77 -11.61 10.49 14.65
C ILE A 77 -11.88 10.63 16.15
N GLY A 78 -11.48 9.66 16.97
CA GLY A 78 -11.70 9.70 18.42
C GLY A 78 -11.05 10.91 19.08
N THR A 79 -9.83 11.25 18.68
CA THR A 79 -9.11 12.44 19.16
C THR A 79 -9.76 13.73 18.69
N ILE A 80 -10.17 13.83 17.42
CA ILE A 80 -10.90 14.99 16.90
C ILE A 80 -12.23 15.17 17.65
N ALA A 81 -12.97 14.09 17.89
CA ALA A 81 -14.25 14.13 18.59
C ALA A 81 -14.10 14.55 20.07
N LEU A 82 -13.00 14.21 20.73
CA LEU A 82 -12.75 14.56 22.13
C LEU A 82 -12.20 15.98 22.32
N LEU A 83 -11.38 16.46 21.38
CA LEU A 83 -10.59 17.68 21.55
C LEU A 83 -11.10 18.87 20.71
N SER A 84 -12.00 18.64 19.74
CA SER A 84 -12.43 19.68 18.79
C SER A 84 -13.93 20.00 18.90
N PRO A 85 -14.35 21.22 18.51
CA PRO A 85 -15.77 21.58 18.43
C PRO A 85 -16.54 20.67 17.44
N PRO A 86 -17.86 20.45 17.65
CA PRO A 86 -18.65 19.49 16.87
C PRO A 86 -18.59 19.70 15.34
N GLY A 87 -18.49 20.95 14.89
CA GLY A 87 -18.41 21.27 13.45
C GLY A 87 -17.13 20.79 12.75
N VAL A 88 -16.08 20.44 13.50
CA VAL A 88 -14.83 19.88 12.94
C VAL A 88 -14.97 18.38 12.64
N VAL A 89 -15.80 17.67 13.41
CA VAL A 89 -16.04 16.22 13.24
C VAL A 89 -16.78 15.96 11.92
N GLU A 90 -17.78 16.78 11.57
CA GLU A 90 -18.47 16.70 10.28
C GLU A 90 -17.51 16.94 9.09
N HIS A 91 -16.51 17.80 9.25
CA HIS A 91 -15.50 18.03 8.22
C HIS A 91 -14.52 16.85 8.08
N ALA A 92 -14.25 16.13 9.16
CA ALA A 92 -13.42 14.92 9.14
C ALA A 92 -14.14 13.72 8.51
N LEU A 93 -15.47 13.63 8.63
CA LEU A 93 -16.30 12.55 8.08
C LEU A 93 -16.86 12.82 6.68
N ARG A 94 -16.27 13.77 5.94
CA ARG A 94 -16.68 14.06 4.56
C ARG A 94 -16.61 12.80 3.69
N PRO A 95 -17.48 12.67 2.67
CA PRO A 95 -17.44 11.53 1.75
C PRO A 95 -16.06 11.28 1.12
N LEU A 96 -15.28 12.35 0.93
CA LEU A 96 -13.88 12.27 0.46
C LEU A 96 -13.01 11.37 1.35
N TRP A 97 -13.10 11.52 2.68
CA TRP A 97 -12.34 10.71 3.63
C TRP A 97 -12.75 9.26 3.62
N ILE A 98 -14.05 8.98 3.47
CA ILE A 98 -14.56 7.61 3.37
C ILE A 98 -13.97 6.93 2.14
N VAL A 99 -13.99 7.60 0.97
CA VAL A 99 -13.39 7.04 -0.26
C VAL A 99 -11.86 6.92 -0.13
N GLY A 100 -11.19 7.88 0.52
CA GLY A 100 -9.75 7.83 0.75
C GLY A 100 -9.33 6.66 1.66
N ILE A 101 -10.00 6.49 2.80
CA ILE A 101 -9.65 5.49 3.81
C ILE A 101 -10.13 4.08 3.43
N PHE A 102 -11.33 3.93 2.87
CA PHE A 102 -11.85 2.60 2.52
C PHE A 102 -11.58 2.20 1.07
N GLY A 103 -11.16 3.15 0.22
CA GLY A 103 -10.79 2.88 -1.17
C GLY A 103 -9.29 3.04 -1.39
N ALA A 104 -8.78 4.27 -1.36
CA ALA A 104 -7.40 4.55 -1.76
C ALA A 104 -6.36 3.90 -0.83
N MET A 105 -6.59 3.91 0.48
CA MET A 105 -5.68 3.32 1.47
C MET A 105 -5.47 1.82 1.29
N PRO A 106 -6.50 0.95 1.25
CA PRO A 106 -6.27 -0.48 1.07
C PRO A 106 -5.69 -0.82 -0.31
N LEU A 107 -6.04 -0.06 -1.35
CA LEU A 107 -5.46 -0.24 -2.70
C LEU A 107 -3.98 0.15 -2.73
N LEU A 108 -3.60 1.28 -2.13
CA LEU A 108 -2.19 1.67 -2.01
C LEU A 108 -1.38 0.66 -1.18
N ALA A 109 -1.95 0.18 -0.08
CA ALA A 109 -1.34 -0.87 0.71
C ALA A 109 -1.19 -2.17 -0.09
N ALA A 110 -2.20 -2.57 -0.89
CA ALA A 110 -2.11 -3.73 -1.76
C ALA A 110 -1.00 -3.57 -2.80
N LEU A 111 -0.94 -2.41 -3.47
CA LEU A 111 0.04 -2.11 -4.50
C LEU A 111 1.46 -2.14 -3.94
N SER A 112 1.67 -1.49 -2.79
CA SER A 112 2.98 -1.45 -2.14
C SER A 112 3.42 -2.84 -1.67
N THR A 113 2.48 -3.66 -1.19
CA THR A 113 2.74 -5.06 -0.82
C THR A 113 3.14 -5.89 -2.04
N LEU A 114 2.35 -5.84 -3.11
CA LEU A 114 2.59 -6.62 -4.33
C LEU A 114 3.95 -6.26 -4.94
N LEU A 115 4.27 -4.96 -5.01
CA LEU A 115 5.58 -4.50 -5.47
C LEU A 115 6.70 -4.99 -4.56
N ALA A 116 6.56 -4.90 -3.23
CA ALA A 116 7.58 -5.36 -2.29
C ALA A 116 7.87 -6.86 -2.43
N VAL A 117 6.83 -7.69 -2.57
CA VAL A 117 7.00 -9.14 -2.76
C VAL A 117 7.62 -9.46 -4.13
N VAL A 118 7.18 -8.80 -5.20
CA VAL A 118 7.75 -9.02 -6.55
C VAL A 118 9.21 -8.58 -6.62
N VAL A 119 9.55 -7.45 -6.01
CA VAL A 119 10.91 -6.92 -6.00
C VAL A 119 11.83 -7.78 -5.12
N SER A 120 11.37 -8.23 -3.94
CA SER A 120 12.17 -9.05 -3.02
C SER A 120 12.57 -10.41 -3.62
N ALA A 121 11.81 -10.92 -4.58
CA ALA A 121 12.23 -12.08 -5.36
C ALA A 121 13.44 -11.80 -6.26
N ARG A 122 13.56 -10.57 -6.78
CA ARG A 122 14.54 -10.18 -7.80
C ARG A 122 15.84 -9.61 -7.22
N VAL A 123 15.81 -9.10 -6.01
CA VAL A 123 16.98 -8.52 -5.34
C VAL A 123 17.50 -9.43 -4.23
N ALA A 124 18.77 -9.25 -3.87
CA ALA A 124 19.43 -10.01 -2.82
C ALA A 124 19.25 -9.36 -1.43
N ASP A 125 19.18 -8.03 -1.38
CA ASP A 125 19.21 -7.25 -0.13
C ASP A 125 17.84 -6.62 0.18
N VAL A 126 17.40 -6.76 1.43
CA VAL A 126 16.10 -6.26 1.92
C VAL A 126 15.99 -4.75 1.77
N ARG A 127 17.07 -4.01 2.02
CA ARG A 127 17.09 -2.55 1.94
C ARG A 127 16.86 -2.08 0.51
N THR A 128 17.44 -2.79 -0.47
CA THR A 128 17.21 -2.51 -1.88
C THR A 128 15.75 -2.79 -2.27
N ALA A 129 15.18 -3.90 -1.77
CA ALA A 129 13.78 -4.23 -2.01
C ALA A 129 12.83 -3.15 -1.48
N GLN A 130 13.05 -2.73 -0.23
CA GLN A 130 12.27 -1.67 0.41
C GLN A 130 12.39 -0.35 -0.33
N ALA A 131 13.61 0.07 -0.72
CA ALA A 131 13.82 1.33 -1.43
C ALA A 131 13.04 1.37 -2.75
N ILE A 132 13.15 0.31 -3.56
CA ILE A 132 12.44 0.23 -4.84
C ILE A 132 10.91 0.18 -4.62
N ALA A 133 10.42 -0.64 -3.70
CA ALA A 133 8.99 -0.78 -3.45
C ALA A 133 8.37 0.49 -2.82
N SER A 134 9.14 1.22 -2.01
CA SER A 134 8.70 2.48 -1.40
C SER A 134 8.50 3.61 -2.40
N LEU A 135 9.00 3.48 -3.64
CA LEU A 135 8.77 4.48 -4.71
C LEU A 135 7.28 4.70 -5.02
N VAL A 136 6.41 3.74 -4.70
CA VAL A 136 4.95 3.88 -4.83
C VAL A 136 4.38 5.03 -3.99
N ILE A 137 5.13 5.55 -3.02
CA ILE A 137 4.74 6.67 -2.17
C ILE A 137 4.96 8.01 -2.86
N LEU A 138 5.88 8.09 -3.83
CA LEU A 138 6.21 9.35 -4.51
C LEU A 138 4.99 10.02 -5.15
N PRO A 139 4.09 9.31 -5.87
CA PRO A 139 2.86 9.91 -6.38
C PRO A 139 1.95 10.46 -5.28
N VAL A 140 1.88 9.79 -4.13
CA VAL A 140 1.06 10.24 -2.99
C VAL A 140 1.63 11.52 -2.38
N VAL A 141 2.96 11.56 -2.18
CA VAL A 141 3.66 12.75 -1.67
C VAL A 141 3.56 13.90 -2.67
N ALA A 142 3.76 13.63 -3.97
CA ALA A 142 3.61 14.65 -5.02
C ALA A 142 2.19 15.24 -5.04
N THR A 143 1.17 14.39 -4.87
CA THR A 143 -0.23 14.85 -4.75
C THR A 143 -0.41 15.72 -3.50
N GLY A 144 0.17 15.33 -2.36
CA GLY A 144 0.16 16.15 -1.14
C GLY A 144 0.82 17.51 -1.33
N VAL A 145 1.98 17.57 -1.99
CA VAL A 145 2.64 18.85 -2.31
C VAL A 145 1.76 19.70 -3.24
N ALA A 146 1.14 19.10 -4.26
CA ALA A 146 0.25 19.82 -5.18
C ALA A 146 -1.00 20.38 -4.48
N VAL A 147 -1.54 19.65 -3.51
CA VAL A 147 -2.64 20.12 -2.65
C VAL A 147 -2.17 21.28 -1.76
N LEU A 148 -1.01 21.15 -1.10
CA LEU A 148 -0.44 22.21 -0.24
C LEU A 148 -0.22 23.54 -0.97
N VAL A 149 0.26 23.50 -2.21
CA VAL A 149 0.49 24.69 -3.05
C VAL A 149 -0.83 25.23 -3.64
N GLY A 150 -1.95 24.55 -3.42
CA GLY A 150 -3.28 24.95 -3.90
C GLY A 150 -3.48 24.74 -5.39
N GLN A 151 -2.65 23.91 -6.04
CA GLN A 151 -2.76 23.58 -7.46
C GLN A 151 -3.86 22.55 -7.73
N ILE A 152 -4.11 21.65 -6.76
CA ILE A 152 -5.10 20.57 -6.88
C ILE A 152 -6.02 20.61 -5.66
N TYR A 153 -7.33 20.48 -5.90
CA TYR A 153 -8.32 20.28 -4.85
C TYR A 153 -8.79 18.82 -4.87
N LEU A 154 -8.73 18.15 -3.71
CA LEU A 154 -9.23 16.80 -3.58
C LEU A 154 -10.76 16.81 -3.55
N THR A 155 -11.36 16.23 -4.57
CA THR A 155 -12.81 15.99 -4.65
C THR A 155 -13.09 14.50 -4.65
N VAL A 156 -14.32 14.12 -4.32
CA VAL A 156 -14.76 12.71 -4.35
C VAL A 156 -14.53 12.09 -5.74
N GLY A 157 -14.76 12.85 -6.81
CA GLY A 157 -14.53 12.39 -8.18
C GLY A 157 -13.05 12.11 -8.48
N VAL A 158 -12.15 13.03 -8.09
CA VAL A 158 -10.69 12.83 -8.25
C VAL A 158 -10.21 11.62 -7.46
N MET A 159 -10.70 11.46 -6.22
CA MET A 159 -10.33 10.30 -5.39
C MET A 159 -10.88 8.99 -5.96
N ALA A 160 -12.12 8.97 -6.47
CA ALA A 160 -12.70 7.78 -7.09
C ALA A 160 -11.93 7.36 -8.34
N VAL A 161 -11.49 8.32 -9.17
CA VAL A 161 -10.61 8.05 -10.31
C VAL A 161 -9.27 7.51 -9.83
N ALA A 162 -8.68 8.09 -8.78
CA ALA A 162 -7.44 7.57 -8.20
C ALA A 162 -7.60 6.11 -7.71
N CYS A 163 -8.70 5.78 -7.02
CA CYS A 163 -9.02 4.41 -6.64
C CYS A 163 -9.14 3.48 -7.85
N ALA A 164 -9.81 3.91 -8.92
CA ALA A 164 -9.94 3.11 -10.15
C ALA A 164 -8.57 2.85 -10.80
N VAL A 165 -7.70 3.87 -10.85
CA VAL A 165 -6.34 3.74 -11.36
C VAL A 165 -5.52 2.79 -10.49
N LEU A 166 -5.58 2.94 -9.16
CA LEU A 166 -4.87 2.07 -8.23
C LEU A 166 -5.32 0.61 -8.36
N ALA A 167 -6.63 0.37 -8.43
CA ALA A 167 -7.17 -0.96 -8.65
C ALA A 167 -6.70 -1.58 -9.98
N ALA A 168 -6.64 -0.79 -11.05
CA ALA A 168 -6.10 -1.24 -12.33
C ALA A 168 -4.59 -1.57 -12.23
N LEU A 169 -3.82 -0.78 -11.48
CA LEU A 169 -2.41 -1.04 -11.21
C LEU A 169 -2.21 -2.30 -10.38
N ASP A 170 -3.01 -2.53 -9.34
CA ASP A 170 -2.98 -3.75 -8.53
C ASP A 170 -3.20 -4.99 -9.39
N VAL A 171 -4.25 -4.97 -10.23
CA VAL A 171 -4.53 -6.06 -11.17
C VAL A 171 -3.37 -6.26 -12.15
N GLY A 172 -2.80 -5.17 -12.67
CA GLY A 172 -1.66 -5.22 -13.60
C GLY A 172 -0.39 -5.80 -12.97
N VAL A 173 -0.04 -5.35 -11.76
CA VAL A 173 1.12 -5.85 -11.01
C VAL A 173 0.91 -7.31 -10.61
N TRP A 174 -0.29 -7.66 -10.16
CA TRP A 174 -0.63 -9.05 -9.84
C TRP A 174 -0.51 -9.97 -11.06
N TRP A 175 -1.06 -9.56 -12.21
CA TRP A 175 -0.94 -10.30 -13.45
C TRP A 175 0.52 -10.46 -13.89
N LEU A 176 1.32 -9.40 -13.78
CA LEU A 176 2.75 -9.43 -14.08
C LEU A 176 3.50 -10.36 -13.12
N ALA A 177 3.13 -10.36 -11.84
CA ALA A 177 3.69 -11.28 -10.84
C ALA A 177 3.42 -12.73 -11.27
N VAL A 178 2.16 -13.09 -11.51
CA VAL A 178 1.79 -14.47 -11.92
C VAL A 178 2.53 -14.91 -13.18
N ARG A 179 2.68 -14.03 -14.18
CA ARG A 179 3.42 -14.34 -15.41
C ARG A 179 4.93 -14.48 -15.19
N THR A 180 5.53 -13.60 -14.40
CA THR A 180 6.97 -13.66 -14.11
C THR A 180 7.34 -14.97 -13.41
N PHE A 181 6.46 -15.44 -12.51
CA PHE A 181 6.65 -16.64 -11.71
C PHE A 181 6.10 -17.93 -12.36
N GLY A 182 5.58 -17.86 -13.59
CA GLY A 182 5.07 -19.02 -14.33
C GLY A 182 6.21 -19.87 -14.90
N ARG A 183 6.42 -21.06 -14.31
CA ARG A 183 7.04 -22.33 -14.78
C ARG A 183 8.35 -22.36 -15.61
N GLU A 184 8.78 -21.30 -16.27
CA GLU A 184 9.86 -21.37 -17.27
C GLU A 184 11.15 -20.64 -16.82
N SER A 185 11.05 -19.73 -15.85
CA SER A 185 12.15 -18.84 -15.46
C SER A 185 12.96 -19.29 -14.23
N ILE A 186 12.49 -20.29 -13.47
CA ILE A 186 13.13 -20.70 -12.21
C ILE A 186 14.39 -21.55 -12.44
N LEU A 187 14.45 -22.34 -13.53
CA LEU A 187 15.60 -23.20 -13.83
C LEU A 187 16.86 -22.45 -14.31
N SER A 188 16.77 -21.17 -14.67
CA SER A 188 17.92 -20.39 -15.18
C SER A 188 18.49 -19.35 -14.21
N ARG A 189 17.89 -19.17 -13.03
CA ARG A 189 18.29 -18.10 -12.08
C ARG A 189 18.64 -18.58 -10.68
N VAL A 190 18.51 -19.88 -10.41
CA VAL A 190 18.94 -20.52 -9.15
C VAL A 190 20.19 -21.39 -9.36
N GLY A 191 20.69 -21.47 -10.61
CA GLY A 191 22.01 -22.04 -10.93
C GLY A 191 23.07 -20.95 -10.96
#